data_AF-A0AAD5Q3G7-F1
#
_entry.id   AF-A0AAD5Q3G7-F1
#
_cell.length_a   1.000
_cell.length_b   1.000
_cell.length_c   1.000
_cell.angle_alpha   90.00
_cell.angle_beta   90.00
_cell.angle_gamma   90.00
#
_symmetry.space_group_name_H-M   'P 1'
#
loop_
_entity.id
_entity.type
_entity.pdbx_description
1 polymer ?
#
loop_
_entity_poly.entity_id
_entity_poly.type
_entity_poly.pdbx_seq_one_letter_code
_entity_poly.pdbx_strand_id
1 'polypeptide(L)'
;MALNRNFRTTYYKTLGVPVVQHIVDVEASYHALFAEPVINVPQLVKLAAEVGISPTYRATAWKVLCGVLPPHKCLWEFAAGERQRMYDDVAEAAHVLGVSPSRCGSPDGYADCLPAPDHHSPTARSLMELYRVYEREIQGQRAYRYFAGNESFLAGVIAVLQTVLTASPVDQFWCLTRIVT
;
A
#
# COMPACT_ATOMS: atom_id res chain seq x y z
N MET A 1 -28.64 13.93 28.44
CA MET A 1 -27.76 14.64 27.49
C MET A 1 -28.18 14.27 26.07
N ALA A 2 -28.98 15.13 25.43
CA ALA A 2 -29.53 14.87 24.10
C ALA A 2 -28.53 15.35 23.03
N LEU A 3 -27.75 14.42 22.48
CA LEU A 3 -26.86 14.68 21.36
C LEU A 3 -27.69 14.93 20.10
N ASN A 4 -27.76 16.20 19.71
CA ASN A 4 -27.81 16.74 18.35
C ASN A 4 -28.17 15.73 17.23
N ARG A 5 -29.43 15.30 17.20
CA ARG A 5 -29.98 14.52 16.08
C ARG A 5 -30.66 15.52 15.16
N ASN A 6 -29.96 15.97 14.12
CA ASN A 6 -30.41 16.96 13.15
C ASN A 6 -31.90 16.78 12.78
N PHE A 7 -32.78 17.60 13.37
CA PHE A 7 -34.25 17.53 13.18
C PHE A 7 -34.65 17.43 11.71
N ARG A 8 -33.90 18.15 10.87
CA ARG A 8 -34.08 18.20 9.42
C ARG A 8 -33.97 16.81 8.76
N THR A 9 -33.03 15.98 9.21
CA THR A 9 -32.83 14.62 8.66
C THR A 9 -33.96 13.66 9.08
N THR A 10 -34.47 13.81 10.30
CA THR A 10 -35.62 13.02 10.79
C THR A 10 -36.88 13.37 10.01
N TYR A 11 -37.13 14.67 9.77
CA TYR A 11 -38.29 15.14 9.01
C TYR A 11 -38.32 14.61 7.56
N TYR A 12 -37.20 14.69 6.84
CA TYR A 12 -37.15 14.17 5.47
C TYR A 12 -37.27 12.64 5.41
N LYS A 13 -36.74 11.91 6.41
CA LYS A 13 -36.96 10.46 6.54
C LYS A 13 -38.45 10.11 6.71
N THR A 14 -39.19 10.86 7.51
CA THR A 14 -40.64 10.62 7.70
C THR A 14 -41.46 10.88 6.44
N LEU A 15 -40.97 11.72 5.53
CA LEU A 15 -41.61 12.02 4.25
C LEU A 15 -41.26 11.03 3.14
N GLY A 16 -40.49 9.98 3.42
CA GLY A 16 -40.03 9.03 2.40
C GLY A 16 -39.05 9.64 1.40
N VAL A 17 -38.58 10.87 1.63
CA VAL A 17 -37.53 11.49 0.83
C VAL A 17 -36.25 10.74 1.17
N PRO A 18 -35.54 10.16 0.17
CA PRO A 18 -34.24 9.55 0.42
C PRO A 18 -33.33 10.64 0.96
N VAL A 19 -33.14 10.63 2.27
CA VAL A 19 -32.19 11.52 2.93
C VAL A 19 -30.84 11.07 2.43
N VAL A 20 -30.27 11.90 1.55
CA VAL A 20 -28.91 11.83 1.08
C VAL A 20 -28.02 11.81 2.32
N GLN A 21 -27.70 10.61 2.81
CA GLN A 21 -26.68 10.38 3.83
C GLN A 21 -25.30 10.77 3.30
N HIS A 22 -25.17 11.16 2.01
CA HIS A 22 -23.93 11.53 1.34
C HIS A 22 -23.22 12.80 1.86
N ILE A 23 -23.72 13.45 2.91
CA ILE A 23 -22.84 14.28 3.74
C ILE A 23 -22.29 13.39 4.85
N VAL A 24 -21.67 12.28 4.46
CA VAL A 24 -20.77 11.57 5.35
C VAL A 24 -19.56 12.49 5.45
N ASP A 25 -19.39 13.14 6.58
CA ASP A 25 -18.12 13.78 6.88
C ASP A 25 -17.06 12.67 6.86
N VAL A 26 -16.31 12.63 5.75
CA VAL A 26 -15.34 11.59 5.45
C VAL A 26 -14.31 11.57 6.56
N GLU A 27 -13.82 12.74 6.97
CA GLU A 27 -12.79 12.85 7.98
C GLU A 27 -13.31 12.41 9.36
N ALA A 28 -14.52 12.81 9.75
CA ALA A 28 -15.13 12.35 10.99
C ALA A 28 -15.36 10.83 11.02
N SER A 29 -15.71 10.23 9.88
CA SER A 29 -15.95 8.79 9.75
C SER A 29 -14.68 7.97 9.89
N TYR A 30 -13.60 8.42 9.22
CA TYR A 30 -12.28 7.84 9.42
C TYR A 30 -11.78 8.06 10.85
N HIS A 31 -11.95 9.25 11.42
CA HIS A 31 -11.56 9.53 12.80
C HIS A 31 -12.27 8.60 13.79
N ALA A 32 -13.58 8.37 13.65
CA ALA A 32 -14.31 7.44 14.52
C ALA A 32 -13.76 6.01 14.42
N LEU A 33 -13.54 5.51 13.20
CA LEU A 33 -12.98 4.18 12.97
C LEU A 33 -11.53 4.06 13.51
N PHE A 34 -10.74 5.11 13.34
CA PHE A 34 -9.36 5.20 13.82
C PHE A 34 -9.26 5.69 15.29
N ALA A 35 -10.36 5.85 16.02
CA ALA A 35 -10.35 6.06 17.47
C ALA A 35 -10.39 4.72 18.23
N GLU A 36 -10.93 3.67 17.64
CA GLU A 36 -11.07 2.35 18.29
C GLU A 36 -9.71 1.65 18.49
N PRO A 37 -9.48 0.89 19.57
CA PRO A 37 -8.20 0.21 19.80
C PRO A 37 -7.90 -0.90 18.76
N VAL A 38 -8.95 -1.48 18.18
CA VAL A 38 -8.87 -2.50 17.12
C VAL A 38 -9.62 -1.97 15.91
N ILE A 39 -8.98 -1.93 14.75
CA ILE A 39 -9.61 -1.44 13.52
C ILE A 39 -10.50 -2.53 12.94
N ASN A 40 -11.77 -2.18 12.71
CA ASN A 40 -12.68 -2.99 11.93
C ASN A 40 -12.33 -2.91 10.43
N VAL A 41 -11.50 -3.83 9.96
CA VAL A 41 -11.02 -3.87 8.56
C VAL A 41 -12.16 -3.99 7.55
N PRO A 42 -13.19 -4.85 7.73
CA PRO A 42 -14.36 -4.86 6.84
C PRO A 42 -15.05 -3.50 6.70
N GLN A 43 -15.19 -2.76 7.80
CA GLN A 43 -15.76 -1.41 7.79
C GLN A 43 -14.83 -0.41 7.10
N LEU A 44 -13.51 -0.53 7.28
CA LEU A 44 -12.52 0.26 6.56
C LEU A 44 -12.62 0.08 5.04
N VAL A 45 -12.72 -1.18 4.58
CA VAL A 45 -12.89 -1.51 3.16
C VAL A 45 -14.17 -0.89 2.61
N LYS A 46 -15.28 -1.06 3.33
CA LYS A 46 -16.57 -0.48 2.93
C LYS A 46 -16.48 1.05 2.81
N LEU A 47 -15.91 1.72 3.82
CA LEU A 47 -15.76 3.17 3.82
C LEU A 47 -14.86 3.64 2.68
N ALA A 48 -13.73 2.97 2.45
CA ALA A 48 -12.82 3.28 1.35
C ALA A 48 -13.47 3.13 -0.03
N ALA A 49 -14.32 2.12 -0.21
CA ALA A 49 -15.04 1.88 -1.46
C ALA A 49 -16.18 2.90 -1.70
N GLU A 50 -16.90 3.30 -0.66
CA GLU A 50 -18.08 4.16 -0.79
C GLU A 50 -17.73 5.65 -0.92
N VAL A 51 -16.73 6.13 -0.17
CA VAL A 51 -16.42 7.57 -0.08
C VAL A 51 -14.96 7.91 -0.38
N GLY A 52 -14.12 6.90 -0.66
CA GLY A 52 -12.67 7.08 -0.82
C GLY A 52 -11.95 7.24 0.53
N ILE A 53 -10.63 7.41 0.48
CA ILE A 53 -9.79 7.52 1.69
C ILE A 53 -9.37 8.98 1.92
N SER A 54 -9.64 9.49 3.12
CA SER A 54 -9.21 10.82 3.56
C SER A 54 -7.68 10.96 3.46
N PRO A 55 -7.15 12.10 2.98
CA PRO A 55 -5.71 12.35 2.92
C PRO A 55 -4.98 12.11 4.24
N THR A 56 -5.58 12.53 5.36
CA THR A 56 -5.02 12.40 6.72
C THR A 56 -4.79 10.94 7.11
N TYR A 57 -5.68 10.04 6.70
CA TYR A 57 -5.63 8.62 7.05
C TYR A 57 -5.08 7.74 5.93
N ARG A 58 -4.71 8.33 4.79
CA ARG A 58 -4.34 7.59 3.58
C ARG A 58 -3.22 6.59 3.82
N ALA A 59 -2.10 7.03 4.39
CA ALA A 59 -0.96 6.16 4.63
C ALA A 59 -1.31 5.02 5.61
N THR A 60 -1.96 5.33 6.72
CA THR A 60 -2.31 4.35 7.75
C THR A 60 -3.35 3.34 7.24
N ALA A 61 -4.38 3.81 6.52
CA ALA A 61 -5.40 2.95 5.93
C ALA A 61 -4.80 1.96 4.93
N TRP A 62 -3.91 2.42 4.04
CA TRP A 62 -3.22 1.53 3.09
C TRP A 62 -2.36 0.49 3.79
N LYS A 63 -1.62 0.88 4.84
CA LYS A 63 -0.82 -0.08 5.62
C LYS A 63 -1.67 -1.16 6.29
N VAL A 64 -2.84 -0.80 6.81
CA VAL A 64 -3.77 -1.77 7.42
C VAL A 64 -4.41 -2.65 6.34
N LEU A 65 -4.86 -2.07 5.23
CA LEU A 65 -5.50 -2.79 4.12
C LEU A 65 -4.54 -3.77 3.42
N CYS A 66 -3.28 -3.38 3.23
CA CYS A 66 -2.22 -4.25 2.71
C CYS A 66 -1.74 -5.30 3.73
N GLY A 67 -2.23 -5.27 4.97
CA GLY A 67 -1.77 -6.17 6.04
C GLY A 67 -0.32 -5.92 6.46
N VAL A 68 0.21 -4.72 6.19
CA VAL A 68 1.53 -4.28 6.69
C VAL A 68 1.45 -4.04 8.19
N LEU A 69 0.39 -3.35 8.63
CA LEU A 69 0.05 -3.16 10.03
C LEU A 69 -1.11 -4.07 10.44
N PRO A 70 -1.06 -4.67 11.64
CA PRO A 70 -2.19 -5.45 12.17
C PRO A 70 -3.37 -4.53 12.54
N PRO A 71 -4.59 -5.08 12.70
CA PRO A 71 -5.74 -4.28 13.12
C PRO A 71 -5.62 -3.77 14.57
N HIS A 72 -4.83 -4.43 15.42
CA HIS A 72 -4.60 -4.04 16.81
C HIS A 72 -3.53 -2.94 16.91
N LYS A 73 -3.93 -1.74 17.34
CA LYS A 73 -3.05 -0.55 17.36
C LYS A 73 -1.89 -0.65 18.34
N CYS A 74 -2.10 -1.34 19.46
CA CYS A 74 -1.05 -1.56 20.45
C CYS A 74 0.17 -2.30 19.88
N LEU A 75 0.03 -3.00 18.75
CA LEU A 75 1.11 -3.73 18.10
C LEU A 75 1.78 -2.94 16.97
N TRP A 76 1.35 -1.71 16.67
CA TRP A 76 1.83 -0.97 15.51
C TRP A 76 3.30 -0.58 15.61
N GLU A 77 3.73 -0.10 16.77
CA GLU A 77 5.14 0.25 16.99
C GLU A 77 6.04 -0.97 16.87
N PHE A 78 5.64 -2.09 17.47
CA PHE A 78 6.35 -3.36 17.35
C PHE A 78 6.41 -3.83 15.90
N ALA A 79 5.27 -3.90 15.21
CA ALA A 79 5.20 -4.34 13.82
C ALA A 79 6.02 -3.43 12.90
N ALA A 80 5.97 -2.11 13.09
CA ALA A 80 6.78 -1.17 12.32
C ALA A 80 8.29 -1.36 12.58
N GLY A 81 8.68 -1.58 13.84
CA GLY A 81 10.07 -1.87 14.20
C GLY A 81 10.60 -3.16 13.57
N GLU A 82 9.82 -4.24 13.62
CA GLU A 82 10.19 -5.51 12.98
C GLU A 82 10.26 -5.37 11.45
N ARG A 83 9.30 -4.68 10.83
CA ARG A 83 9.31 -4.39 9.37
C ARG A 83 10.53 -3.59 8.94
N GLN A 84 10.96 -2.64 9.77
CA GLN A 84 12.17 -1.86 9.51
C GLN A 84 13.41 -2.76 9.52
N ARG A 85 13.59 -3.58 10.58
CA ARG A 85 14.72 -4.50 10.67
C ARG A 85 14.75 -5.48 9.51
N MET A 86 13.60 -6.10 9.19
CA MET A 86 13.49 -7.00 8.05
C MET A 86 13.80 -6.30 6.72
N TYR A 87 13.45 -5.02 6.56
CA TYR A 87 13.80 -4.26 5.36
C TYR A 87 15.30 -4.03 5.27
N ASP A 88 15.93 -3.64 6.39
CA ASP A 88 17.37 -3.40 6.46
C ASP A 88 18.15 -4.69 6.13
N ASP A 89 17.71 -5.84 6.66
CA ASP A 89 18.30 -7.16 6.35
C ASP A 89 18.23 -7.48 4.83
N VAL A 90 17.09 -7.18 4.18
CA VAL A 90 16.90 -7.41 2.74
C VAL A 90 17.75 -6.43 1.92
N ALA A 91 17.85 -5.18 2.35
CA ALA A 91 18.66 -4.16 1.69
C ALA A 91 20.15 -4.49 1.78
N GLU A 92 20.62 -4.94 2.94
CA GLU A 92 21.99 -5.40 3.15
C GLU A 92 22.28 -6.64 2.29
N ALA A 93 21.37 -7.63 2.27
CA ALA A 93 21.52 -8.80 1.42
C ALA A 93 21.59 -8.43 -0.07
N ALA A 94 20.74 -7.51 -0.54
CA ALA A 94 20.79 -7.02 -1.91
C ALA A 94 22.10 -6.32 -2.25
N HIS A 95 22.68 -5.58 -1.29
CA HIS A 95 23.97 -4.94 -1.45
C HIS A 95 25.11 -5.97 -1.56
N VAL A 96 25.13 -6.98 -0.69
CA VAL A 96 26.14 -8.06 -0.69
C VAL A 96 26.06 -8.90 -1.96
N LEU A 97 24.85 -9.20 -2.44
CA LEU A 97 24.64 -9.95 -3.68
C LEU A 97 25.08 -9.17 -4.94
N GLY A 98 25.45 -7.90 -4.79
CA GLY A 98 26.05 -7.10 -5.86
C GLY A 98 25.15 -7.04 -7.09
N VAL A 99 23.83 -6.92 -6.89
CA VAL A 99 22.86 -6.75 -7.97
C VAL A 99 23.10 -5.40 -8.64
N SER A 100 24.10 -5.39 -9.50
CA SER A 100 24.33 -4.41 -10.54
C SER A 100 23.34 -4.69 -11.67
N PRO A 101 22.75 -3.67 -12.31
CA PRO A 101 21.65 -3.81 -13.27
C PRO A 101 21.97 -4.57 -14.58
N SER A 102 23.11 -5.28 -14.66
CA SER A 102 23.67 -5.81 -15.91
C SER A 102 24.01 -7.30 -15.90
N ARG A 103 23.52 -8.10 -14.94
CA ARG A 103 23.61 -9.57 -15.01
C ARG A 103 22.25 -10.24 -15.19
N CYS A 104 21.54 -9.87 -16.24
CA CYS A 104 20.66 -10.80 -16.94
C CYS A 104 21.51 -11.49 -18.02
N GLY A 105 22.10 -12.64 -17.67
CA GLY A 105 22.70 -13.52 -18.66
C GLY A 105 21.60 -14.29 -19.38
N SER A 106 21.27 -13.87 -20.60
CA SER A 106 20.70 -14.77 -21.61
C SER A 106 21.82 -15.15 -22.58
N PRO A 107 22.02 -16.44 -22.94
CA PRO A 107 23.05 -16.87 -23.89
C PRO A 107 22.71 -16.57 -25.34
N ASP A 108 21.48 -16.19 -25.65
CA ASP A 108 21.01 -16.06 -27.02
C ASP A 108 20.78 -14.58 -27.37
N GLY A 109 21.57 -14.11 -28.34
CA GLY A 109 21.48 -12.79 -28.91
C GLY A 109 20.13 -12.51 -29.57
N TYR A 110 19.84 -11.21 -29.70
CA TYR A 110 18.56 -10.58 -30.05
C TYR A 110 17.68 -10.22 -28.85
N ALA A 111 17.94 -9.05 -28.27
CA ALA A 111 16.89 -8.24 -27.69
C ALA A 111 17.10 -6.80 -28.15
N ASP A 112 16.10 -6.29 -28.87
CA ASP A 112 15.94 -4.91 -29.27
C ASP A 112 16.30 -3.95 -28.15
N CYS A 113 17.06 -2.92 -28.52
CA CYS A 113 17.17 -1.68 -27.77
C CYS A 113 15.79 -1.00 -27.73
N LEU A 114 14.91 -1.45 -26.84
CA LEU A 114 13.81 -0.61 -26.38
C LEU A 114 14.41 0.46 -25.46
N PRO A 115 14.16 1.76 -25.71
CA PRO A 115 14.56 2.80 -24.79
C PRO A 115 13.85 2.53 -23.46
N ALA A 116 14.63 2.29 -22.40
CA ALA A 116 14.10 2.22 -21.05
C ALA A 116 13.33 3.53 -20.79
N PRO A 117 12.11 3.49 -20.25
CA PRO A 117 11.38 4.71 -19.94
C PRO A 117 12.15 5.49 -18.87
N ASP A 118 12.78 6.59 -19.28
CA ASP A 118 13.58 7.51 -18.46
C ASP A 118 12.76 8.32 -17.43
N HIS A 119 11.62 7.78 -16.97
CA HIS A 119 10.70 8.45 -16.05
C HIS A 119 10.69 7.89 -14.63
N HIS A 120 11.57 6.94 -14.32
CA HIS A 120 11.62 6.36 -12.97
C HIS A 120 12.54 7.18 -12.06
N SER A 121 11.93 7.81 -11.05
CA SER A 121 12.63 8.39 -9.90
C SER A 121 13.68 7.39 -9.38
N PRO A 122 14.88 7.82 -8.96
CA PRO A 122 15.94 6.91 -8.48
C PRO A 122 15.47 5.98 -7.36
N THR A 123 14.50 6.42 -6.55
CA THR A 123 13.87 5.62 -5.51
C THR A 123 12.98 4.49 -6.07
N ALA A 124 12.34 4.68 -7.23
CA ALA A 124 11.52 3.65 -7.86
C ALA A 124 12.38 2.49 -8.39
N ARG A 125 13.52 2.80 -9.03
CA ARG A 125 14.46 1.77 -9.51
C ARG A 125 15.02 0.95 -8.35
N SER A 126 15.44 1.61 -7.27
CA SER A 126 15.93 0.95 -6.06
C SER A 126 14.88 0.00 -5.45
N LEU A 127 13.61 0.41 -5.39
CA LEU A 127 12.53 -0.46 -4.90
C LEU A 127 12.26 -1.67 -5.82
N MET A 128 12.33 -1.48 -7.14
CA MET A 128 12.20 -2.59 -8.09
C MET A 128 13.32 -3.61 -7.93
N GLU A 129 14.56 -3.14 -7.81
CA GLU A 129 15.73 -4.01 -7.61
C GLU A 129 15.63 -4.79 -6.30
N LEU A 130 15.28 -4.10 -5.21
CA LEU A 130 15.11 -4.72 -3.91
C LEU A 130 13.98 -5.77 -3.92
N TYR A 131 12.85 -5.46 -4.56
CA TYR A 131 11.74 -6.40 -4.71
C TYR A 131 12.16 -7.66 -5.48
N ARG A 132 12.95 -7.51 -6.55
CA ARG A 132 13.46 -8.65 -7.32
C ARG A 132 14.37 -9.56 -6.51
N VAL A 133 15.24 -8.97 -5.69
CA VAL A 133 16.10 -9.75 -4.78
C VAL A 133 15.24 -10.50 -3.77
N TYR A 134 14.28 -9.82 -3.16
CA TYR A 134 13.36 -10.43 -2.20
C TYR A 134 12.56 -11.58 -2.81
N GLU A 135 12.00 -11.41 -4.01
CA GLU A 135 11.25 -12.47 -4.69
C GLU A 135 12.15 -13.67 -5.05
N ARG A 136 13.33 -13.41 -5.62
CA ARG A 136 14.26 -14.44 -6.07
C ARG A 136 14.84 -15.26 -4.92
N GLU A 137 15.31 -14.58 -3.88
CA GLU A 137 16.14 -15.18 -2.84
C GLU A 137 15.33 -15.58 -1.60
N ILE A 138 14.25 -14.85 -1.27
CA ILE A 138 13.53 -15.02 0.01
C ILE A 138 12.19 -15.73 -0.17
N GLN A 139 11.36 -15.32 -1.12
CA GLN A 139 10.08 -16.01 -1.35
C GLN A 139 10.24 -17.37 -2.06
N GLY A 140 11.34 -17.55 -2.79
CA GLY A 140 11.61 -18.74 -3.60
C GLY A 140 10.67 -18.87 -4.80
N GLN A 141 10.97 -19.80 -5.69
CA GLN A 141 10.27 -20.05 -6.98
C GLN A 141 8.77 -20.42 -6.90
N ARG A 142 8.11 -20.28 -5.74
CA ARG A 142 6.78 -20.87 -5.48
C ARG A 142 5.57 -19.96 -5.73
N ALA A 143 5.72 -18.69 -6.10
CA ALA A 143 4.57 -17.81 -6.32
C ALA A 143 4.60 -17.15 -7.71
N TYR A 144 3.67 -17.57 -8.56
CA TYR A 144 3.05 -16.82 -9.67
C TYR A 144 3.89 -15.71 -10.36
N ARG A 145 4.83 -16.13 -11.23
CA ARG A 145 5.60 -15.25 -12.15
C ARG A 145 4.77 -14.38 -13.11
N TYR A 146 3.44 -14.46 -13.08
CA TYR A 146 2.58 -13.82 -14.09
C TYR A 146 2.72 -12.31 -14.13
N PHE A 147 3.02 -11.64 -13.01
CA PHE A 147 3.18 -10.18 -12.95
C PHE A 147 4.62 -9.72 -12.64
N ALA A 148 5.42 -10.53 -11.95
CA ALA A 148 6.82 -10.22 -11.63
C ALA A 148 7.71 -10.01 -12.87
N GLY A 149 7.35 -10.63 -14.00
CA GLY A 149 8.07 -10.46 -15.27
C GLY A 149 7.75 -9.15 -16.02
N ASN A 150 6.68 -8.43 -15.65
CA ASN A 150 6.27 -7.23 -16.38
C ASN A 150 6.74 -5.96 -15.66
N GLU A 151 7.89 -5.43 -16.10
CA GLU A 151 8.50 -4.23 -15.51
C GLU A 151 7.58 -3.02 -15.53
N SER A 152 6.77 -2.87 -16.58
CA SER A 152 5.84 -1.75 -16.73
C SER A 152 4.72 -1.78 -15.68
N PHE A 153 4.25 -2.98 -15.30
CA PHE A 153 3.26 -3.17 -14.26
C PHE A 153 3.84 -2.80 -12.88
N LEU A 154 5.02 -3.35 -12.54
CA LEU A 154 5.70 -3.05 -11.27
C LEU A 154 6.00 -1.55 -11.14
N ALA A 155 6.50 -0.93 -12.21
CA ALA A 155 6.75 0.51 -12.24
C ALA A 155 5.46 1.32 -12.02
N GLY A 156 4.34 0.90 -12.63
CA GLY A 156 3.03 1.52 -12.42
C GLY A 156 2.57 1.43 -10.96
N VAL A 157 2.68 0.24 -10.34
CA VAL A 157 2.31 0.04 -8.92
C VAL A 157 3.20 0.87 -8.01
N ILE A 158 4.52 0.91 -8.25
CA ILE A 158 5.47 1.71 -7.46
C ILE A 158 5.16 3.19 -7.58
N ALA A 159 4.84 3.69 -8.78
CA ALA A 159 4.45 5.08 -8.97
C ALA A 159 3.21 5.42 -8.12
N VAL A 160 2.19 4.55 -8.11
CA VAL A 160 1.01 4.72 -7.25
C VAL A 160 1.40 4.71 -5.77
N LEU A 161 2.21 3.74 -5.33
CA LEU A 161 2.64 3.66 -3.94
C LEU A 161 3.45 4.89 -3.50
N GLN A 162 4.29 5.45 -4.36
CA GLN A 162 5.03 6.68 -4.08
C GLN A 162 4.11 7.89 -3.92
N THR A 163 2.99 7.95 -4.65
CA THR A 163 1.99 9.02 -4.47
C THR A 163 1.18 8.87 -3.18
N VAL A 164 0.97 7.64 -2.72
CA VAL A 164 0.10 7.33 -1.57
C VAL A 164 0.89 7.31 -0.25
N LEU A 165 2.10 6.78 -0.27
CA LEU A 165 2.97 6.52 0.89
C LEU A 165 4.26 7.33 0.79
N THR A 166 4.17 8.66 0.83
CA THR A 166 5.31 9.56 0.61
C THR A 166 6.40 9.50 1.69
N ALA A 167 6.08 9.02 2.90
CA ALA A 167 6.90 9.21 4.09
C ALA A 167 8.00 8.16 4.30
N SER A 168 7.84 6.92 3.85
CA SER A 168 8.78 5.84 4.18
C SER A 168 8.97 4.82 3.04
N PRO A 169 10.22 4.56 2.59
CA PRO A 169 10.50 3.54 1.59
C PRO A 169 10.21 2.13 2.09
N VAL A 170 10.27 1.90 3.42
CA VAL A 170 9.96 0.62 4.05
C VAL A 170 8.49 0.28 3.92
N ASP A 171 7.63 1.27 4.19
CA ASP A 171 6.18 1.12 4.02
C ASP A 171 5.82 0.86 2.55
N GLN A 172 6.48 1.57 1.61
CA GLN A 172 6.30 1.35 0.17
C GLN A 172 6.71 -0.08 -0.23
N PHE A 173 7.87 -0.55 0.23
CA PHE A 173 8.37 -1.90 -0.07
C PHE A 173 7.41 -2.98 0.44
N TRP A 174 7.01 -2.93 1.70
CA TRP A 174 6.11 -3.96 2.26
C TRP A 174 4.71 -3.91 1.64
N CYS A 175 4.17 -2.73 1.35
CA CYS A 175 2.91 -2.63 0.60
C CYS A 175 3.05 -3.19 -0.82
N LEU A 176 4.15 -2.92 -1.53
CA LEU A 176 4.43 -3.51 -2.84
C LEU A 176 4.44 -5.04 -2.76
N THR A 177 5.16 -5.61 -1.80
CA THR A 177 5.22 -7.07 -1.65
C THR A 177 3.85 -7.69 -1.41
N ARG A 178 2.91 -6.97 -0.78
CA ARG A 178 1.56 -7.47 -0.47
C ARG A 178 0.55 -7.26 -1.58
N ILE A 179 0.77 -6.29 -2.47
CA ILE A 179 -0.11 -6.01 -3.61
C ILE A 179 0.21 -6.95 -4.77
N VAL A 180 1.49 -7.31 -4.95
CA VAL A 180 1.95 -8.11 -6.08
C VAL A 180 1.80 -9.62 -5.82
N THR A 181 1.78 -10.06 -4.56
CA THR A 181 1.57 -11.47 -4.15
C THR A 181 0.10 -11.80 -3.92
#